data_AF-A0A8I1IL53-F1
#
_entry.id   AF-A0A8I1IL53-F1
#
_cell.length_a   1.000
_cell.length_b   1.000
_cell.length_c   1.000
_cell.angle_alpha   90.00
_cell.angle_beta   90.00
_cell.angle_gamma   90.00
#
_symmetry.space_group_name_H-M   'P 1'
#
loop_
_entity.id
_entity.type
_entity.pdbx_description
1 polymer ?
#
loop_
_entity_poly.entity_id
_entity_poly.type
_entity_poly.pdbx_seq_one_letter_code
_entity_poly.pdbx_strand_id
1 'polypeptide(L)'
;MMLRESLTATGPLSERTPVLPMAALLTAVLAVGLVYVAVVPIPAWFPFAHVLLPAGVALMLALGLLAMMPARWLFSEAFLLRHAFNQMHGAGSGRYSTALATVIATHDKASRIRRIAPATQPDIRALLNGTADRFDQIARSLFYQPQELPRIQAVLSRAELVVEAIETHGDLRARAGGAGKDVEASRARLRSSLAALHDVLDDVDARAVASLLDKVDIASSTAETLLRR
;
A
#
# COMPACT_ATOMS: atom_id res chain seq x y z
N MET A 1 -0.15 -23.26 24.26
CA MET A 1 0.75 -22.11 24.46
C MET A 1 1.58 -21.87 23.19
N MET A 2 0.91 -21.70 22.04
CA MET A 2 1.51 -21.37 20.74
C MET A 2 0.37 -20.86 19.87
N LEU A 3 0.05 -19.57 19.97
CA LEU A 3 -0.88 -18.83 19.09
C LEU A 3 -0.84 -17.34 19.51
N ARG A 4 0.36 -16.75 19.55
CA ARG A 4 0.54 -15.34 19.93
C ARG A 4 1.58 -14.58 19.10
N GLU A 5 1.86 -15.04 17.88
CA GLU A 5 2.85 -14.42 16.97
C GLU A 5 2.26 -13.84 15.68
N SER A 6 0.93 -13.68 15.55
CA SER A 6 0.33 -13.09 14.33
C SER A 6 0.12 -11.57 14.37
N LEU A 7 0.69 -10.85 15.34
CA LEU A 7 0.46 -9.40 15.50
C LEU A 7 1.58 -8.49 14.96
N THR A 8 2.57 -9.00 14.24
CA THR A 8 3.74 -8.21 13.81
C THR A 8 3.86 -8.01 12.30
N ALA A 9 2.75 -7.93 11.57
CA ALA A 9 2.74 -7.35 10.22
C ALA A 9 2.46 -5.82 10.31
N THR A 10 3.29 -5.09 11.06
CA THR A 10 3.00 -3.72 11.53
C THR A 10 4.00 -2.65 11.07
N GLY A 11 4.76 -2.89 10.01
CA GLY A 11 5.63 -1.89 9.37
C GLY A 11 4.98 -1.12 8.20
N PRO A 12 5.62 -0.04 7.69
CA PRO A 12 5.27 0.58 6.40
C PRO A 12 5.20 -0.47 5.28
N LEU A 13 4.52 -0.19 4.15
CA LEU A 13 4.41 -1.13 3.01
C LEU A 13 5.75 -1.73 2.55
N SER A 14 6.86 -1.03 2.81
CA SER A 14 8.24 -1.47 2.58
C SER A 14 8.71 -2.63 3.50
N GLU A 15 8.15 -2.77 4.70
CA GLU A 15 8.54 -3.76 5.71
C GLU A 15 7.64 -5.00 5.74
N ARG A 16 6.49 -4.96 5.06
CA ARG A 16 5.60 -6.13 4.86
C ARG A 16 6.21 -7.11 3.86
N THR A 17 7.37 -7.64 4.21
CA THR A 17 8.13 -8.56 3.37
C THR A 17 7.78 -10.01 3.69
N PRO A 18 7.41 -10.82 2.70
CA PRO A 18 7.29 -12.26 2.85
C PRO A 18 8.65 -12.95 2.64
N VAL A 19 9.67 -12.61 3.43
CA VAL A 19 10.99 -13.27 3.29
C VAL A 19 11.01 -14.65 3.97
N LEU A 20 10.18 -14.82 5.01
CA LEU A 20 10.10 -16.06 5.80
C LEU A 20 9.61 -17.29 5.00
N PRO A 21 8.52 -17.22 4.20
CA PRO A 21 8.06 -18.39 3.45
C PRO A 21 9.02 -18.78 2.33
N MET A 22 9.73 -17.83 1.71
CA MET A 22 10.67 -18.13 0.63
C MET A 22 11.94 -18.84 1.12
N ALA A 23 12.48 -18.42 2.27
CA ALA A 23 13.61 -19.10 2.91
C ALA A 23 13.23 -20.52 3.41
N ALA A 24 12.01 -20.68 3.94
CA ALA A 24 11.49 -21.98 4.37
C ALA A 24 11.20 -22.92 3.18
N LEU A 25 10.68 -22.40 2.06
CA LEU A 25 10.46 -23.19 0.85
C LEU A 25 11.78 -23.63 0.22
N LEU A 26 12.76 -22.72 0.12
CA LEU A 26 14.10 -23.03 -0.39
C LEU A 26 14.79 -24.10 0.46
N THR A 27 14.73 -23.99 1.79
CA THR A 27 15.31 -25.01 2.68
C THR A 27 14.57 -26.35 2.59
N ALA A 28 13.24 -26.36 2.44
CA ALA A 28 12.47 -27.58 2.23
C ALA A 28 12.82 -28.27 0.90
N VAL A 29 12.91 -27.52 -0.20
CA VAL A 29 13.30 -28.08 -1.51
C VAL A 29 14.73 -28.62 -1.49
N LEU A 30 15.64 -27.91 -0.82
CA LEU A 30 17.04 -28.33 -0.70
C LEU A 30 17.16 -29.59 0.17
N ALA A 31 16.38 -29.71 1.25
CA ALA A 31 16.31 -30.91 2.08
C ALA A 31 15.73 -32.11 1.31
N VAL A 32 14.67 -31.93 0.52
CA VAL A 32 14.08 -32.99 -0.33
C VAL A 32 15.07 -33.43 -1.41
N GLY A 33 15.78 -32.50 -2.03
CA GLY A 33 16.85 -32.81 -2.99
C GLY A 33 17.95 -33.66 -2.35
N LEU A 34 18.38 -33.31 -1.13
CA LEU A 34 19.43 -34.01 -0.39
C LEU A 34 19.00 -35.44 0.01
N VAL A 35 17.74 -35.61 0.43
CA VAL A 35 17.16 -36.94 0.71
C VAL A 35 17.05 -37.79 -0.55
N TYR A 36 16.67 -37.21 -1.68
CA TYR A 36 16.58 -37.92 -2.96
C TYR A 36 17.96 -38.43 -3.44
N VAL A 37 19.02 -37.63 -3.28
CA VAL A 37 20.41 -38.05 -3.56
C VAL A 37 20.85 -39.20 -2.65
N ALA A 38 20.41 -39.20 -1.40
CA ALA A 38 20.77 -40.26 -0.45
C ALA A 38 20.08 -41.60 -0.72
N VAL A 39 18.94 -41.62 -1.42
CA VAL A 39 18.08 -42.81 -1.55
C VAL A 39 18.13 -43.44 -2.94
N VAL A 40 18.40 -42.68 -4.01
CA VAL A 40 18.33 -43.21 -5.39
C VAL A 40 19.72 -43.59 -5.91
N PRO A 41 19.99 -44.88 -6.20
CA PRO A 41 21.25 -45.31 -6.81
C PRO A 41 21.28 -44.91 -8.30
N ILE A 42 21.90 -43.76 -8.59
CA ILE A 42 22.06 -43.25 -9.96
C ILE A 42 23.27 -43.95 -10.61
N PRO A 43 23.12 -44.52 -11.82
CA PRO A 43 24.18 -45.29 -12.46
C PRO A 43 25.44 -44.45 -12.78
N ALA A 44 26.62 -44.97 -12.42
CA ALA A 44 27.91 -44.26 -12.29
C ALA A 44 28.65 -43.89 -13.60
N TRP A 45 28.01 -44.04 -14.75
CA TRP A 45 28.63 -43.79 -16.07
C TRP A 45 28.79 -42.31 -16.41
N PHE A 46 28.22 -41.42 -15.58
CA PHE A 46 28.37 -39.97 -15.73
C PHE A 46 28.75 -39.35 -14.38
N PRO A 47 30.01 -38.90 -14.18
CA PRO A 47 30.55 -38.53 -12.87
C PRO A 47 29.85 -37.34 -12.21
N PHE A 48 29.04 -36.59 -12.96
CA PHE A 48 28.28 -35.44 -12.47
C PHE A 48 26.76 -35.67 -12.42
N ALA A 49 26.24 -36.82 -12.89
CA ALA A 49 24.79 -37.07 -12.94
C ALA A 49 24.17 -37.13 -11.54
N HIS A 50 24.93 -37.56 -10.55
CA HIS A 50 24.54 -37.62 -9.13
C HIS A 50 24.27 -36.25 -8.52
N VAL A 51 24.74 -35.18 -9.15
CA VAL A 51 24.55 -33.79 -8.70
C VAL A 51 23.65 -33.03 -9.65
N LEU A 52 23.86 -33.16 -10.97
CA LEU A 52 23.15 -32.39 -11.99
C LEU A 52 21.67 -32.77 -12.14
N LEU A 53 21.33 -34.06 -12.12
CA LEU A 53 19.93 -34.51 -12.21
C LEU A 53 19.10 -34.08 -10.99
N PRO A 54 19.51 -34.36 -9.75
CA PRO A 54 18.76 -33.92 -8.58
C PRO A 54 18.74 -32.40 -8.45
N ALA A 55 19.82 -31.69 -8.78
CA ALA A 55 19.82 -30.23 -8.81
C ALA A 55 18.86 -29.67 -9.86
N GLY A 56 18.81 -30.25 -11.06
CA GLY A 56 17.88 -29.85 -12.12
C GLY A 56 16.42 -30.10 -11.77
N VAL A 57 16.11 -31.27 -11.18
CA VAL A 57 14.76 -31.60 -10.70
C VAL A 57 14.37 -30.71 -9.52
N ALA A 58 15.26 -30.49 -8.56
CA ALA A 58 15.02 -29.58 -7.44
C ALA A 58 14.80 -28.15 -7.92
N LEU A 59 15.55 -27.68 -8.91
CA LEU A 59 15.36 -26.36 -9.52
C LEU A 59 14.02 -26.25 -10.25
N MET A 60 13.64 -27.27 -11.03
CA MET A 60 12.33 -27.29 -11.69
C MET A 60 11.17 -27.33 -10.69
N LEU A 61 11.28 -28.12 -9.63
CA LEU A 61 10.28 -28.14 -8.56
C LEU A 61 10.21 -26.82 -7.80
N ALA A 62 11.37 -26.20 -7.51
CA ALA A 62 11.43 -24.88 -6.89
C ALA A 62 10.73 -23.84 -7.77
N LEU A 63 11.05 -23.79 -9.07
CA LEU A 63 10.43 -22.87 -10.02
C LEU A 63 8.94 -23.13 -10.22
N GLY A 64 8.52 -24.40 -10.26
CA GLY A 64 7.10 -24.78 -10.35
C GLY A 64 6.30 -24.37 -9.13
N LEU A 65 6.84 -24.58 -7.93
CA LEU A 65 6.24 -24.11 -6.67
C LEU A 65 6.20 -22.57 -6.61
N LEU A 66 7.25 -21.90 -7.09
CA LEU A 66 7.31 -20.44 -7.18
C LEU A 66 6.25 -19.89 -8.14
N ALA A 67 6.02 -20.56 -9.28
CA ALA A 67 5.02 -20.16 -10.26
C ALA A 67 3.57 -20.34 -9.77
N MET A 68 3.32 -21.29 -8.85
CA MET A 68 2.01 -21.47 -8.22
C MET A 68 1.80 -20.62 -6.96
N MET A 69 2.85 -19.95 -6.46
CA MET A 69 2.72 -19.06 -5.31
C MET A 69 2.02 -17.74 -5.68
N PRO A 70 1.07 -17.26 -4.84
CA PRO A 70 0.46 -15.95 -5.04
C PRO A 70 1.54 -14.85 -5.03
N ALA A 71 1.50 -13.91 -5.98
CA ALA A 71 2.53 -12.87 -6.10
C ALA A 71 2.72 -12.02 -4.81
N ARG A 72 1.65 -11.86 -4.02
CA ARG A 72 1.67 -11.24 -2.68
C ARG A 72 2.55 -11.97 -1.65
N TRP A 73 2.96 -13.20 -1.92
CA TRP A 73 3.86 -13.99 -1.07
C TRP A 73 5.32 -13.93 -1.54
N LEU A 74 5.56 -13.38 -2.72
CA LEU A 74 6.89 -13.30 -3.33
C LEU A 74 7.43 -11.87 -3.33
N PHE A 75 6.52 -10.91 -3.46
CA PHE A 75 6.85 -9.50 -3.61
C PHE A 75 6.14 -8.66 -2.55
N SER A 76 6.80 -7.59 -2.12
CA SER A 76 6.15 -6.60 -1.26
C SER A 76 4.99 -5.93 -1.98
N GLU A 77 3.99 -5.47 -1.23
CA GLU A 77 2.85 -4.74 -1.77
C GLU A 77 3.30 -3.51 -2.57
N ALA A 78 4.35 -2.81 -2.09
CA ALA A 78 4.95 -1.68 -2.81
C ALA A 78 5.56 -2.07 -4.17
N PHE A 79 6.18 -3.25 -4.27
CA PHE A 79 6.73 -3.74 -5.55
C PHE A 79 5.61 -4.08 -6.54
N LEU A 80 4.55 -4.75 -6.08
CA LEU A 80 3.38 -5.06 -6.90
C LEU A 80 2.69 -3.78 -7.38
N LEU A 81 2.54 -2.78 -6.50
CA LEU A 81 1.95 -1.49 -6.84
C LEU A 81 2.79 -0.75 -7.90
N ARG A 82 4.11 -0.75 -7.73
CA ARG A 82 5.04 -0.17 -8.70
C ARG A 82 4.97 -0.86 -10.05
N HIS A 83 4.87 -2.19 -10.05
CA HIS A 83 4.74 -2.96 -11.28
C HIS A 83 3.43 -2.66 -12.00
N ALA A 84 2.30 -2.66 -11.27
CA ALA A 84 0.99 -2.31 -11.83
C ALA A 84 0.96 -0.87 -12.38
N PHE A 85 1.57 0.09 -11.67
CA PHE A 85 1.69 1.47 -12.11
C PHE A 85 2.51 1.59 -13.41
N ASN A 86 3.63 0.86 -13.49
CA ASN A 86 4.46 0.82 -14.70
C ASN A 86 3.77 0.15 -15.88
N GLN A 87 2.94 -0.88 -15.64
CA GLN A 87 2.13 -1.49 -16.69
C GLN A 87 1.08 -0.52 -17.23
N MET A 88 0.47 0.30 -16.36
CA MET A 88 -0.59 1.24 -16.74
C MET A 88 -0.07 2.49 -17.47
N HIS A 89 1.05 3.06 -17.01
CA HIS A 89 1.59 4.33 -17.53
C HIS A 89 2.80 4.16 -18.45
N GLY A 90 3.21 2.92 -18.72
CA GLY A 90 4.36 2.57 -19.55
C GLY A 90 5.70 2.62 -18.81
N ALA A 91 6.70 1.91 -19.37
CA ALA A 91 8.02 1.73 -18.76
C ALA A 91 8.87 3.03 -18.62
N GLY A 92 8.42 4.15 -19.19
CA GLY A 92 9.02 5.48 -19.07
C GLY A 92 8.62 6.27 -17.80
N SER A 93 8.05 5.60 -16.80
CA SER A 93 7.40 6.16 -15.60
C SER A 93 8.31 6.95 -14.65
N GLY A 94 9.59 7.16 -14.96
CA GLY A 94 10.47 8.05 -14.18
C GLY A 94 9.84 9.43 -13.95
N ARG A 95 9.09 9.94 -14.93
CA ARG A 95 8.32 11.19 -14.87
C ARG A 95 7.23 11.20 -13.77
N TYR A 96 6.68 10.04 -13.42
CA TYR A 96 5.62 9.88 -12.42
C TYR A 96 6.08 9.11 -11.18
N SER A 97 7.39 8.91 -11.02
CA SER A 97 7.97 8.24 -9.84
C SER A 97 7.59 8.95 -8.54
N THR A 98 7.56 10.28 -8.54
CA THR A 98 7.09 11.09 -7.41
C THR A 98 5.62 10.85 -7.12
N ALA A 99 4.76 10.77 -8.14
CA ALA A 99 3.34 10.47 -7.96
C ALA A 99 3.14 9.09 -7.33
N LEU A 100 3.85 8.06 -7.81
CA LEU A 100 3.79 6.72 -7.20
C LEU A 100 4.27 6.73 -5.74
N ALA A 101 5.36 7.44 -5.43
CA ALA A 101 5.82 7.57 -4.04
C ALA A 101 4.76 8.26 -3.17
N THR A 102 4.09 9.28 -3.69
CA THR A 102 2.98 9.96 -3.00
C THR A 102 1.78 9.04 -2.82
N VAL A 103 1.42 8.20 -3.80
CA VAL A 103 0.36 7.19 -3.68
C VAL A 103 0.66 6.25 -2.52
N ILE A 104 1.87 5.68 -2.49
CA ILE A 104 2.32 4.77 -1.43
C ILE A 104 2.26 5.47 -0.06
N ALA A 105 2.82 6.68 0.04
CA ALA A 105 2.83 7.44 1.28
C ALA A 105 1.41 7.81 1.76
N THR A 106 0.50 8.11 0.84
CA THR A 106 -0.89 8.46 1.16
C THR A 106 -1.68 7.23 1.63
N HIS A 107 -1.47 6.08 1.00
CA HIS A 107 -2.05 4.81 1.45
C HIS A 107 -1.49 4.40 2.83
N ASP A 108 -0.19 4.57 3.06
CA ASP A 108 0.42 4.34 4.38
C ASP A 108 -0.23 5.25 5.44
N LYS A 109 -0.40 6.55 5.17
CA LYS A 109 -1.11 7.48 6.09
C LYS A 109 -2.52 6.98 6.42
N ALA A 110 -3.31 6.58 5.42
CA ALA A 110 -4.64 6.01 5.63
C ALA A 110 -4.60 4.76 6.51
N SER A 111 -3.67 3.84 6.24
CA SER A 111 -3.48 2.65 7.05
C SER A 111 -3.10 2.99 8.50
N ARG A 112 -2.25 4.00 8.73
CA ARG A 112 -1.86 4.44 10.08
C ARG A 112 -3.06 4.98 10.86
N ILE A 113 -3.88 5.82 10.23
CA ILE A 113 -5.11 6.36 10.84
C ILE A 113 -6.07 5.22 11.20
N ARG A 114 -6.28 4.25 10.31
CA ARG A 114 -7.12 3.07 10.57
C ARG A 114 -6.62 2.21 11.72
N ARG A 115 -5.32 2.19 12.01
CA ARG A 115 -4.79 1.49 13.20
C ARG A 115 -5.15 2.20 14.50
N ILE A 116 -5.22 3.52 14.48
CA ILE A 116 -5.53 4.34 15.66
C ILE A 116 -7.04 4.40 15.92
N ALA A 117 -7.86 4.42 14.87
CA ALA A 117 -9.30 4.60 14.95
C ALA A 117 -10.04 3.65 15.92
N PRO A 118 -9.78 2.33 15.98
CA PRO A 118 -10.45 1.41 16.90
C PRO A 118 -10.20 1.76 18.37
N ALA A 119 -8.99 2.24 18.67
CA ALA A 119 -8.61 2.67 19.99
C ALA A 119 -9.20 4.04 20.36
N THR A 120 -9.84 4.77 19.44
CA THR A 120 -10.48 6.08 19.71
C THR A 120 -11.96 5.98 20.10
N GLN A 121 -12.52 7.06 20.63
CA GLN A 121 -13.95 7.14 20.95
C GLN A 121 -14.82 7.14 19.68
N PRO A 122 -16.10 6.71 19.76
CA PRO A 122 -16.93 6.48 18.57
C PRO A 122 -17.10 7.72 17.68
N ASP A 123 -17.18 8.88 18.31
CA ASP A 123 -17.35 10.20 17.70
C ASP A 123 -16.16 10.62 16.82
N ILE A 124 -14.93 10.39 17.28
CA ILE A 124 -13.71 10.65 16.52
C ILE A 124 -13.38 9.51 15.59
N ARG A 125 -13.69 8.27 15.97
CA ARG A 125 -13.46 7.09 15.12
C ARG A 125 -14.12 7.26 13.76
N ALA A 126 -15.34 7.78 13.71
CA ALA A 126 -16.03 8.07 12.45
C ALA A 126 -15.25 9.10 11.60
N LEU A 127 -14.78 10.19 12.21
CA LEU A 127 -13.98 11.22 11.54
C LEU A 127 -12.62 10.67 11.05
N LEU A 128 -11.95 9.85 11.86
CA LEU A 128 -10.69 9.22 11.47
C LEU A 128 -10.88 8.23 10.32
N ASN A 129 -11.93 7.42 10.35
CA ASN A 129 -12.25 6.51 9.26
C ASN A 129 -12.57 7.29 7.98
N GLY A 130 -13.40 8.33 8.05
CA GLY A 130 -13.68 9.20 6.90
C GLY A 130 -12.42 9.86 6.32
N THR A 131 -11.50 10.30 7.19
CA THR A 131 -10.21 10.87 6.76
C THR A 131 -9.36 9.82 6.05
N ALA A 132 -9.27 8.61 6.61
CA ALA A 132 -8.52 7.52 6.01
C ALA A 132 -9.09 7.11 4.65
N ASP A 133 -10.42 7.06 4.52
CA ASP A 133 -11.10 6.74 3.26
C ASP A 133 -10.84 7.80 2.19
N ARG A 134 -10.81 9.09 2.56
CA ARG A 134 -10.42 10.19 1.66
C ARG A 134 -8.97 10.08 1.21
N PHE A 135 -8.04 9.75 2.10
CA PHE A 135 -6.65 9.52 1.71
C PHE A 135 -6.52 8.33 0.74
N ASP A 136 -7.24 7.24 0.97
CA ASP A 136 -7.27 6.11 0.04
C ASP A 136 -7.88 6.51 -1.32
N GLN A 137 -8.92 7.34 -1.32
CA GLN A 137 -9.54 7.86 -2.55
C GLN A 137 -8.56 8.75 -3.34
N ILE A 138 -7.78 9.59 -2.66
CA ILE A 138 -6.72 10.41 -3.25
C ILE A 138 -5.58 9.54 -3.80
N ALA A 139 -5.14 8.52 -3.03
CA ALA A 139 -4.13 7.58 -3.48
C ALA A 139 -4.60 6.86 -4.75
N ARG A 140 -5.87 6.46 -4.81
CA ARG A 140 -6.48 5.83 -5.97
C ARG A 140 -6.59 6.79 -7.15
N SER A 141 -7.03 8.03 -6.95
CA SER A 141 -7.13 9.01 -8.03
C SER A 141 -5.76 9.34 -8.63
N LEU A 142 -4.74 9.54 -7.80
CA LEU A 142 -3.35 9.73 -8.23
C LEU A 142 -2.78 8.51 -8.98
N PHE A 143 -3.18 7.30 -8.60
CA PHE A 143 -2.74 6.09 -9.29
C PHE A 143 -3.21 6.07 -10.75
N TYR A 144 -4.44 6.51 -11.02
CA TYR A 144 -4.99 6.59 -12.39
C TYR A 144 -4.63 7.89 -13.11
N GLN A 145 -4.44 8.99 -12.37
CA GLN A 145 -4.19 10.34 -12.92
C GLN A 145 -2.99 11.00 -12.21
N PRO A 146 -1.76 10.51 -12.45
CA PRO A 146 -0.58 11.00 -11.74
C PRO A 146 -0.23 12.47 -12.04
N GLN A 147 -0.76 13.04 -13.13
CA GLN A 147 -0.63 14.44 -13.49
C GLN A 147 -1.34 15.41 -12.54
N GLU A 148 -2.31 14.95 -11.73
CA GLU A 148 -3.00 15.79 -10.74
C GLU A 148 -2.15 16.02 -9.48
N LEU A 149 -0.98 15.37 -9.36
CA LEU A 149 -0.10 15.51 -8.20
C LEU A 149 0.17 16.96 -7.80
N PRO A 150 0.60 17.88 -8.69
CA PRO A 150 0.94 19.25 -8.30
C PRO A 150 -0.24 20.00 -7.69
N ARG A 151 -1.47 19.67 -8.12
CA ARG A 151 -2.71 20.28 -7.65
C ARG A 151 -2.99 19.93 -6.19
N ILE A 152 -2.74 18.68 -5.81
CA ILE A 152 -3.10 18.17 -4.48
C ILE A 152 -1.92 18.11 -3.51
N GLN A 153 -0.69 18.31 -4.01
CA GLN A 153 0.55 18.24 -3.22
C GLN A 153 0.55 19.23 -2.04
N ALA A 154 0.05 20.45 -2.23
CA ALA A 154 -0.04 21.45 -1.18
C ALA A 154 -1.03 21.07 -0.06
N VAL A 155 -2.06 20.30 -0.39
CA VAL A 155 -3.02 19.79 0.60
C VAL A 155 -2.46 18.58 1.32
N LEU A 156 -1.83 17.66 0.59
CA LEU A 156 -1.17 16.48 1.17
C LEU A 156 -0.03 16.85 2.12
N SER A 157 0.73 17.92 1.86
CA SER A 157 1.77 18.41 2.76
C SER A 157 1.19 19.01 4.04
N ARG A 158 0.11 19.81 3.94
CA ARG A 158 -0.59 20.35 5.13
C ARG A 158 -1.24 19.25 5.97
N ALA A 159 -1.72 18.20 5.32
CA ALA A 159 -2.34 17.07 5.98
C ALA A 159 -1.34 16.25 6.83
N GLU A 160 -0.03 16.35 6.59
CA GLU A 160 0.98 15.66 7.41
C GLU A 160 0.97 16.10 8.86
N LEU A 161 0.82 17.40 9.11
CA LEU A 161 0.71 17.95 10.46
C LEU A 161 -0.52 17.42 11.20
N VAL A 162 -1.61 17.18 10.47
CA VAL A 162 -2.84 16.62 11.04
C VAL A 162 -2.66 15.13 11.33
N VAL A 163 -1.99 14.38 10.44
CA VAL A 163 -1.68 12.96 10.66
C VAL A 163 -0.76 12.78 11.87
N GLU A 164 0.27 13.61 12.00
CA GLU A 164 1.16 13.60 13.17
C GLU A 164 0.42 13.92 14.46
N ALA A 165 -0.54 14.86 14.42
CA ALA A 165 -1.42 15.14 15.56
C ALA A 165 -2.34 13.96 15.92
N ILE A 166 -2.85 13.21 14.93
CA ILE A 166 -3.62 11.97 15.15
C ILE A 166 -2.75 10.91 15.86
N GLU A 167 -1.52 10.71 15.38
CA GLU A 167 -0.57 9.76 15.97
C GLU A 167 -0.21 10.15 17.41
N THR A 168 0.11 11.43 17.63
CA THR A 168 0.40 11.97 18.96
C THR A 168 -0.79 11.82 19.92
N HIS A 169 -2.02 12.01 19.43
CA HIS A 169 -3.23 11.77 20.22
C HIS A 169 -3.40 10.28 20.57
N GLY A 170 -3.14 9.39 19.61
CA GLY A 170 -3.13 7.94 19.83
C GLY A 170 -2.14 7.53 20.93
N ASP A 171 -0.92 8.05 20.88
CA ASP A 171 0.14 7.77 21.85
C ASP A 171 -0.15 8.37 23.23
N LEU A 172 -0.68 9.60 23.28
CA LEU A 172 -1.14 10.23 24.52
C LEU A 172 -2.22 9.38 25.18
N ARG A 173 -3.17 8.89 24.39
CA ARG A 173 -4.26 8.04 24.89
C ARG A 173 -3.77 6.70 25.40
N ALA A 174 -2.86 6.05 24.65
CA ALA A 174 -2.25 4.79 25.04
C ALA A 174 -1.53 4.90 26.40
N ARG A 175 -0.84 6.04 26.63
CA ARG A 175 -0.15 6.33 27.91
C ARG A 175 -1.11 6.71 29.04
N ALA A 176 -2.14 7.50 28.77
CA ALA A 176 -3.06 8.03 29.78
C ALA A 176 -4.24 7.10 30.11
N GLY A 177 -4.32 5.89 29.54
CA GLY A 177 -5.42 4.95 29.78
C GLY A 177 -6.78 5.43 29.26
N GLY A 178 -6.82 6.41 28.36
CA GLY A 178 -8.04 6.88 27.72
C GLY A 178 -8.86 7.94 28.46
N ALA A 179 -8.48 8.35 29.67
CA ALA A 179 -9.20 9.34 30.47
C ALA A 179 -8.25 10.42 31.02
N GLY A 180 -8.66 11.69 30.96
CA GLY A 180 -7.88 12.80 31.50
C GLY A 180 -8.18 14.13 30.82
N LYS A 181 -7.94 15.24 31.53
CA LYS A 181 -8.17 16.61 31.04
C LYS A 181 -7.35 16.90 29.76
N ASP A 182 -6.15 16.35 29.67
CA ASP A 182 -5.26 16.52 28.52
C ASP A 182 -5.73 15.71 27.30
N VAL A 183 -6.30 14.52 27.52
CA VAL A 183 -6.91 13.71 26.45
C VAL A 183 -8.14 14.41 25.88
N GLU A 184 -8.94 15.06 26.72
CA GLU A 184 -10.13 15.83 26.30
C GLU A 184 -9.75 17.11 25.55
N ALA A 185 -8.76 17.86 26.03
CA ALA A 185 -8.25 19.04 25.32
C ALA A 185 -7.62 18.66 23.97
N SER A 186 -6.85 17.58 23.93
CA SER A 186 -6.30 16.99 22.70
C SER A 186 -7.43 16.54 21.76
N ARG A 187 -8.51 15.98 22.30
CA ARG A 187 -9.71 15.58 21.55
C ARG A 187 -10.36 16.75 20.80
N ALA A 188 -10.60 17.85 21.52
CA ALA A 188 -11.25 19.04 20.95
C ALA A 188 -10.40 19.64 19.82
N ARG A 189 -9.07 19.72 20.01
CA ARG A 189 -8.12 20.17 18.98
C ARG A 189 -8.10 19.22 17.78
N LEU A 190 -8.11 17.91 18.01
CA LEU A 190 -8.12 16.92 16.94
C LEU A 190 -9.37 17.06 16.08
N ARG A 191 -10.55 17.26 16.70
CA ARG A 191 -11.79 17.52 15.97
C ARG A 191 -11.72 18.75 15.08
N SER A 192 -11.25 19.89 15.60
CA SER A 192 -11.14 21.10 14.79
C SER A 192 -10.16 20.93 13.62
N SER A 193 -9.03 20.25 13.86
CA SER A 193 -8.04 20.00 12.80
C SER A 193 -8.56 19.03 11.74
N LEU A 194 -9.28 17.98 12.14
CA LEU A 194 -9.90 17.04 11.20
C LEU A 194 -11.02 17.69 10.40
N ALA A 195 -11.84 18.54 11.01
CA ALA A 195 -12.88 19.29 10.31
C ALA A 195 -12.26 20.24 9.27
N ALA A 196 -11.27 21.04 9.68
CA ALA A 196 -10.56 21.94 8.75
C ALA A 196 -9.87 21.17 7.60
N LEU A 197 -9.34 19.98 7.87
CA LEU A 197 -8.78 19.12 6.82
C LEU A 197 -9.87 18.63 5.85
N HIS A 198 -11.03 18.22 6.35
CA HIS A 198 -12.14 17.82 5.48
C HIS A 198 -12.61 18.98 4.60
N ASP A 199 -12.76 20.17 5.16
CA ASP A 199 -13.18 21.36 4.38
C ASP A 199 -12.19 21.67 3.25
N VAL A 200 -10.88 21.58 3.51
CA VAL A 200 -9.84 21.78 2.49
C VAL A 200 -9.89 20.68 1.42
N LEU A 201 -10.15 19.43 1.82
CA LEU A 201 -10.29 18.32 0.87
C LEU A 201 -11.55 18.46 0.01
N ASP A 202 -12.68 18.87 0.59
CA ASP A 202 -13.93 19.12 -0.13
C ASP A 202 -13.80 20.24 -1.16
N ASP A 203 -13.08 21.31 -0.83
CA ASP A 203 -12.80 22.40 -1.78
C ASP A 203 -11.93 21.93 -2.96
N VAL A 204 -10.96 21.03 -2.73
CA VAL A 204 -10.19 20.42 -3.82
C VAL A 204 -11.09 19.61 -4.75
N ASP A 205 -11.97 18.79 -4.19
CA ASP A 205 -12.91 17.95 -4.94
C ASP A 205 -13.91 18.79 -5.74
N ALA A 206 -14.47 19.85 -5.13
CA ALA A 206 -15.37 20.78 -5.80
C ALA A 206 -14.71 21.46 -7.00
N ARG A 207 -13.45 21.91 -6.84
CA ARG A 207 -12.67 22.47 -7.95
C ARG A 207 -12.38 21.42 -9.03
N ALA A 208 -12.20 20.14 -8.67
CA ALA A 208 -11.95 19.08 -9.63
C ALA A 208 -13.19 18.81 -10.49
N VAL A 209 -14.36 18.74 -9.86
CA VAL A 209 -15.66 18.60 -10.54
C VAL A 209 -15.91 19.79 -11.48
N ALA A 210 -15.69 21.03 -11.02
CA ALA A 210 -15.88 22.21 -11.86
C ALA A 210 -14.99 22.19 -13.13
N SER A 211 -13.73 21.78 -12.99
CA SER A 211 -12.82 21.64 -14.14
C SER A 211 -13.24 20.53 -15.11
N LEU A 212 -13.85 19.45 -14.62
CA LEU A 212 -14.37 18.39 -15.48
C LEU A 212 -15.62 18.84 -16.25
N LEU A 213 -16.52 19.58 -15.60
CA LEU A 213 -17.69 20.14 -16.25
C LEU A 213 -17.31 21.11 -17.37
N ASP A 214 -16.36 22.01 -17.12
CA ASP A 214 -15.83 22.94 -18.14
C ASP A 214 -15.25 22.20 -19.37
N LYS A 215 -14.48 21.12 -19.13
CA LYS A 215 -13.97 20.27 -20.22
C LYS A 215 -15.08 19.57 -21.00
N VAL A 216 -16.15 19.13 -20.32
CA VAL A 216 -17.30 18.50 -20.96
C VAL A 216 -18.08 19.51 -21.81
N ASP A 217 -18.26 20.74 -21.33
CA ASP A 217 -18.94 21.81 -22.08
C ASP A 217 -18.15 22.22 -23.33
N ILE A 218 -16.81 22.30 -23.22
CA ILE A 218 -15.93 22.55 -24.37
C ILE A 218 -15.99 21.38 -25.35
N ALA A 219 -15.95 20.13 -24.89
CA ALA A 219 -16.06 18.97 -25.75
C ALA A 219 -17.43 18.88 -26.44
N SER A 220 -18.51 19.20 -25.72
CA SER A 220 -19.88 19.23 -26.21
C SER A 220 -20.08 20.31 -27.26
N SER A 221 -19.64 21.55 -27.00
CA SER A 221 -19.70 22.65 -27.97
C SER A 221 -18.85 22.38 -29.21
N THR A 222 -17.70 21.72 -29.06
CA THR A 222 -16.86 21.27 -30.18
C THR A 222 -17.57 20.20 -31.01
N ALA A 223 -18.21 19.21 -30.36
CA ALA A 223 -18.98 18.17 -31.04
C ALA A 223 -20.20 18.74 -31.78
N GLU A 224 -20.92 19.69 -31.17
CA GLU A 224 -22.05 20.38 -31.80
C GLU A 224 -21.60 21.18 -33.04
N THR A 225 -20.44 21.84 -32.97
CA THR A 225 -19.85 22.56 -34.09
C THR A 225 -19.44 21.63 -35.23
N LEU A 226 -18.96 20.43 -34.92
CA LEU A 226 -18.61 19.41 -35.90
C LEU A 226 -19.84 18.74 -36.54
N LEU A 227 -20.95 18.60 -35.79
CA LEU A 227 -22.21 18.04 -36.28
C LEU A 227 -23.02 19.03 -37.14
N ARG A 228 -22.78 20.34 -37.00
CA ARG A 228 -23.43 21.39 -37.81
C ARG A 228 -22.69 21.70 -39.13
N ARG A 229 -21.58 21.03 -39.42
CA ARG A 229 -20.90 21.06 -40.72
C ARG A 229 -21.25 19.84 -41.56
#